data_AF-A0A9J6FXX8-F1
#
_entry.id   AF-A0A9J6FXX8-F1
#
_cell.length_a   1.000
_cell.length_b   1.000
_cell.length_c   1.000
_cell.angle_alpha   90.00
_cell.angle_beta   90.00
_cell.angle_gamma   90.00
#
_symmetry.space_group_name_H-M   'P 1'
#
loop_
_entity.id
_entity.type
_entity.pdbx_description
1 polymer ?
#
loop_
_entity_poly.entity_id
_entity_poly.type
_entity_poly.pdbx_seq_one_letter_code
_entity_poly.pdbx_strand_id
1 'polypeptide(L)'
;MLTRSLAIMAKESTATEEDNTDSRNASPKDGCGSCAARFYAKQQFLQCLSCERRFHCKCINVRTEDYNFFMESGQSSYKCSSCARRSSVSPSVDNGTEFHSSKVHPTSNSADIRKLSTLDHISELSTILNRLDLLETEVKCLKAENSHLRSELLQLRGNFPPLPPPASRRLSEVVAAGRMTASCLHPSNVDSAGASNRISQHNVNKHRQAPPSKNASVDSDRPDVVIDGANGCSSSDFASGCGGGTSPMDITEDGFKVVKYRRRETASSGTLKLSMVKAVPRKPISKTLFVARLDPRTSIEDVKDLLKPVLGDKTVQCVKLRTKYDSYASFHLSGDDEAFAALNSPDVWPEGSIFHQFFVKLDESRVVEAQNDSHGH
;
A
#
# COMPACT_ATOMS: atom_id res chain seq x y z
N MET A 1 -17.01 66.61 -29.00
CA MET A 1 -18.38 66.83 -28.50
C MET A 1 -18.80 65.62 -27.70
N LEU A 2 -19.38 65.88 -26.52
CA LEU A 2 -20.14 64.99 -25.63
C LEU A 2 -19.36 64.02 -24.71
N THR A 3 -19.06 64.59 -23.55
CA THR A 3 -19.01 64.07 -22.17
C THR A 3 -20.08 63.02 -21.79
N ARG A 4 -19.69 62.06 -20.92
CA ARG A 4 -20.45 61.48 -19.77
C ARG A 4 -19.66 60.27 -19.23
N SER A 5 -19.60 59.88 -17.96
CA SER A 5 -19.77 60.50 -16.63
C SER A 5 -19.42 59.38 -15.62
N LEU A 6 -18.80 59.77 -14.51
CA LEU A 6 -18.45 58.96 -13.32
C LEU A 6 -19.67 58.44 -12.52
N ALA A 7 -19.51 57.28 -11.87
CA ALA A 7 -20.06 56.89 -10.54
C ALA A 7 -19.43 55.53 -10.14
N ILE A 8 -18.43 55.42 -9.26
CA ILE A 8 -18.43 55.48 -7.78
C ILE A 8 -19.50 54.59 -7.13
N MET A 9 -19.06 53.52 -6.44
CA MET A 9 -19.47 53.01 -5.11
C MET A 9 -18.56 51.80 -4.81
N ALA A 10 -17.42 51.98 -4.14
CA ALA A 10 -17.28 51.91 -2.68
C ALA A 10 -18.01 50.67 -2.09
N LYS A 11 -17.26 49.60 -1.82
CA LYS A 11 -17.70 48.55 -0.90
C LYS A 11 -16.65 48.38 0.17
N GLU A 12 -17.08 48.73 1.36
CA GLU A 12 -16.36 48.84 2.60
C GLU A 12 -15.82 47.49 3.07
N SER A 13 -14.62 47.59 3.64
CA SER A 13 -13.96 46.59 4.43
C SER A 13 -14.59 46.54 5.82
N THR A 14 -15.17 45.41 6.20
CA THR A 14 -15.45 45.09 7.60
C THR A 14 -14.69 43.83 7.95
N ALA A 15 -13.53 44.03 8.58
CA ALA A 15 -12.84 43.01 9.33
C ALA A 15 -13.65 42.74 10.61
N THR A 16 -14.07 41.51 10.79
CA THR A 16 -14.51 40.98 12.09
C THR A 16 -13.55 39.84 12.44
N GLU A 17 -12.60 40.17 13.30
CA GLU A 17 -11.87 39.20 14.11
C GLU A 17 -12.89 38.49 15.02
N GLU A 18 -13.17 37.23 14.75
CA GLU A 18 -13.76 36.34 15.73
C GLU A 18 -12.82 35.16 15.93
N ASP A 19 -11.95 35.32 16.93
CA ASP A 19 -11.19 34.29 17.60
C ASP A 19 -12.19 33.31 18.26
N ASN A 20 -12.49 32.22 17.57
CA ASN A 20 -13.39 31.18 18.08
C ASN A 20 -12.64 29.85 18.14
N THR A 21 -11.93 29.67 19.25
CA THR A 21 -11.34 28.41 19.69
C THR A 21 -12.44 27.38 19.97
N ASP A 22 -13.06 26.82 18.93
CA ASP A 22 -14.09 25.79 19.06
C ASP A 22 -13.42 24.42 19.25
N SER A 23 -12.86 24.25 20.44
CA SER A 23 -12.33 22.99 21.00
C SER A 23 -13.47 22.04 21.37
N ARG A 24 -14.39 21.77 20.43
CA ARG A 24 -15.53 20.89 20.67
C ARG A 24 -15.14 19.44 20.46
N ASN A 25 -14.82 18.79 21.59
CA ASN A 25 -15.12 17.39 21.93
C ASN A 25 -15.17 16.42 20.74
N ALA A 26 -14.07 16.32 19.98
CA ALA A 26 -13.83 15.11 19.20
C ALA A 26 -13.67 13.96 20.19
N SER A 27 -14.49 12.93 20.09
CA SER A 27 -14.35 11.75 20.95
C SER A 27 -12.88 11.27 20.86
N PRO A 28 -12.18 11.00 21.97
CA PRO A 28 -10.74 10.71 21.97
C PRO A 28 -10.33 9.48 21.13
N LYS A 29 -11.29 8.77 20.53
CA LYS A 29 -11.12 7.50 19.82
C LYS A 29 -10.78 7.65 18.33
N ASP A 30 -10.85 8.86 17.76
CA ASP A 30 -10.64 9.08 16.32
C ASP A 30 -9.21 9.45 15.89
N GLY A 31 -8.29 9.52 16.85
CA GLY A 31 -6.87 9.87 16.61
C GLY A 31 -5.93 8.68 16.67
N CYS A 32 -4.79 8.78 15.98
CA CYS A 32 -3.72 7.80 16.10
C CYS A 32 -3.10 7.83 17.51
N GLY A 33 -3.01 6.67 18.16
CA GLY A 33 -2.46 6.55 19.52
C GLY A 33 -0.95 6.87 19.64
N SER A 34 -0.26 7.15 18.53
CA SER A 34 1.15 7.57 18.49
C SER A 34 1.30 9.07 18.21
N CYS A 35 0.70 9.58 17.12
CA CYS A 35 0.87 10.98 16.71
C CYS A 35 -0.34 11.89 16.97
N ALA A 36 -1.42 11.38 17.56
CA ALA A 36 -2.71 12.03 17.77
C ALA A 36 -3.45 12.52 16.51
N ALA A 37 -2.81 12.50 15.33
CA ALA A 37 -3.43 12.89 14.07
C ALA A 37 -4.59 11.97 13.70
N ARG A 38 -5.62 12.54 13.08
CA ARG A 38 -6.79 11.83 12.57
C ARG A 38 -6.43 10.91 11.41
N PHE A 39 -7.19 9.83 11.26
CA PHE A 39 -7.09 8.93 10.12
C PHE A 39 -7.80 9.53 8.90
N TYR A 40 -7.11 9.55 7.76
CA TYR A 40 -7.71 9.93 6.47
C TYR A 40 -8.06 8.67 5.67
N ALA A 41 -9.21 8.69 4.99
CA ALA A 41 -9.95 7.54 4.44
C ALA A 41 -9.17 6.29 3.97
N LYS A 42 -8.05 6.44 3.26
CA LYS A 42 -7.26 5.32 2.70
C LYS A 42 -5.97 4.99 3.46
N GLN A 43 -5.70 5.64 4.58
CA GLN A 43 -4.52 5.33 5.38
C GLN A 43 -4.70 3.98 6.06
N GLN A 44 -3.75 3.07 5.82
CA GLN A 44 -3.67 1.81 6.55
C GLN A 44 -3.38 2.09 8.03
N PHE A 45 -4.08 1.37 8.90
CA PHE A 45 -3.93 1.47 10.34
C PHE A 45 -4.08 0.09 10.98
N LEU A 46 -3.43 -0.12 12.12
CA LEU A 46 -3.64 -1.29 12.96
C LEU A 46 -4.31 -0.88 14.26
N GLN A 47 -5.19 -1.74 14.78
CA GLN A 47 -5.87 -1.53 16.05
C GLN A 47 -5.20 -2.41 17.11
N CYS A 48 -4.80 -1.81 18.23
CA CYS A 48 -4.20 -2.60 19.30
C CYS A 48 -5.26 -3.47 19.99
N LEU A 49 -5.00 -4.77 20.08
CA LEU A 49 -5.89 -5.74 20.75
C LEU A 49 -6.18 -5.43 22.22
N SER A 50 -5.26 -4.76 22.93
CA SER A 50 -5.36 -4.59 24.38
C SER A 50 -5.95 -3.25 24.81
N CYS A 51 -5.73 -2.18 24.03
CA CYS A 51 -6.21 -0.84 24.39
C CYS A 51 -7.15 -0.23 23.34
N GLU A 52 -7.45 -0.99 22.28
CA GLU A 52 -8.34 -0.63 21.16
C GLU A 52 -7.97 0.64 20.39
N ARG A 53 -6.84 1.28 20.73
CA ARG A 53 -6.34 2.46 20.02
C ARG A 53 -5.85 2.07 18.64
N ARG A 54 -6.08 2.96 17.67
CA ARG A 54 -5.66 2.80 16.27
C ARG A 54 -4.32 3.49 16.06
N PHE A 55 -3.48 2.93 15.19
CA PHE A 55 -2.16 3.45 14.89
C PHE A 55 -1.94 3.47 13.37
N HIS A 56 -1.46 4.59 12.81
CA HIS A 56 -1.01 4.61 11.42
C HIS A 56 0.13 3.62 11.26
N CYS A 57 0.13 2.79 10.21
CA CYS A 57 1.23 1.85 9.96
C CYS A 57 2.59 2.58 9.93
N LYS A 58 2.63 3.78 9.32
CA LYS A 58 3.83 4.63 9.29
C LYS A 58 4.31 5.09 10.67
N CYS A 59 3.40 5.35 11.61
CA CYS A 59 3.75 5.82 12.96
C CYS A 59 4.29 4.70 13.87
N ILE A 60 4.08 3.44 13.49
CA ILE A 60 4.58 2.25 14.20
C ILE A 60 5.58 1.47 13.33
N ASN A 61 6.04 2.05 12.23
CA ASN A 61 7.00 1.49 11.29
C ASN A 61 6.65 0.10 10.75
N VAL A 62 5.35 -0.16 10.55
CA VAL A 62 4.85 -1.40 9.94
C VAL A 62 4.85 -1.23 8.43
N ARG A 63 5.50 -2.17 7.72
CA ARG A 63 5.52 -2.18 6.27
C ARG A 63 4.23 -2.76 5.69
N THR A 64 3.99 -2.56 4.40
CA THR A 64 2.80 -3.06 3.71
C THR A 64 2.72 -4.59 3.74
N GLU A 65 3.85 -5.28 3.67
CA GLU A 65 3.89 -6.74 3.72
C GLU A 65 3.46 -7.26 5.11
N ASP A 66 3.98 -6.64 6.17
CA ASP A 66 3.67 -6.97 7.56
C ASP A 66 2.21 -6.63 7.92
N TYR A 67 1.66 -5.56 7.32
CA TYR A 67 0.27 -5.17 7.53
C TYR A 67 -0.71 -6.31 7.18
N ASN A 68 -0.45 -7.03 6.09
CA ASN A 68 -1.30 -8.15 5.67
C ASN A 68 -1.24 -9.29 6.69
N PHE A 69 -0.07 -9.57 7.26
CA PHE A 69 0.10 -10.56 8.32
C PHE A 69 -0.71 -10.19 9.58
N PHE A 70 -0.67 -8.92 10.00
CA PHE A 70 -1.46 -8.47 11.15
C PHE A 70 -2.97 -8.44 10.91
N MET A 71 -3.43 -8.54 9.66
CA MET A 71 -4.83 -8.44 9.25
C MET A 71 -5.37 -9.72 8.57
N GLU A 72 -4.61 -10.82 8.61
CA GLU A 72 -4.92 -12.05 7.89
C GLU A 72 -6.29 -12.65 8.27
N SER A 73 -6.68 -12.53 9.55
CA SER A 73 -7.96 -13.00 10.06
C SER A 73 -9.12 -12.00 9.88
N GLY A 74 -8.87 -10.85 9.24
CA GLY A 74 -9.79 -9.72 9.19
C GLY A 74 -9.86 -8.91 10.50
N GLN A 75 -9.16 -9.35 11.55
CA GLN A 75 -8.99 -8.62 12.81
C GLN A 75 -7.52 -8.32 13.05
N SER A 76 -7.22 -7.16 13.64
CA SER A 76 -5.84 -6.76 13.89
C SER A 76 -5.24 -7.57 15.03
N SER A 77 -4.22 -8.39 14.77
CA SER A 77 -3.48 -9.15 15.80
C SER A 77 -2.42 -8.31 16.53
N TYR A 78 -2.35 -7.01 16.24
CA TYR A 78 -1.31 -6.10 16.70
C TYR A 78 -1.44 -5.73 18.19
N LYS A 79 -0.31 -5.64 18.90
CA LYS A 79 -0.19 -5.04 20.24
C LYS A 79 0.74 -3.84 20.20
N CYS A 80 0.29 -2.69 20.71
CA CYS A 80 1.14 -1.50 20.80
C CYS A 80 2.25 -1.70 21.85
N SER A 81 3.35 -0.95 21.71
CA SER A 81 4.53 -1.05 22.59
C SER A 81 4.21 -0.90 24.07
N SER A 82 3.23 -0.07 24.43
CA SER A 82 2.80 0.12 25.82
C SER A 82 2.07 -1.11 26.37
N CYS A 83 1.20 -1.73 25.57
CA CYS A 83 0.47 -2.94 25.97
C CYS A 83 1.37 -4.18 25.96
N ALA A 84 2.28 -4.28 24.99
CA ALA A 84 3.26 -5.36 24.91
C ALA A 84 4.13 -5.42 26.18
N ARG A 85 4.60 -4.26 26.68
CA ARG A 85 5.38 -4.17 27.93
C ARG A 85 4.60 -4.51 29.20
N ARG A 86 3.28 -4.27 29.22
CA ARG A 86 2.44 -4.61 30.38
C ARG A 86 2.13 -6.10 30.45
N SER A 87 2.01 -6.77 29.30
CA SER A 87 1.78 -8.20 29.23
C SER A 87 2.99 -9.05 29.63
N SER A 88 4.21 -8.48 29.63
CA SER A 88 5.45 -9.20 29.95
C SER A 88 5.83 -9.17 31.43
N VAL A 89 5.08 -8.49 32.29
CA VAL A 89 5.32 -8.54 33.73
C VAL A 89 4.65 -9.80 34.26
N SER A 90 5.44 -10.86 34.43
CA SER A 90 5.02 -12.09 35.11
C SER A 90 4.42 -11.74 36.47
N PRO A 91 3.37 -12.44 36.95
CA PRO A 91 2.77 -12.16 38.24
C PRO A 91 3.82 -12.35 39.31
N SER A 92 4.24 -11.25 39.94
CA SER A 92 5.06 -11.30 41.13
C SER A 92 4.21 -11.95 42.23
N VAL A 93 4.70 -13.07 42.74
CA VAL A 93 4.13 -13.78 43.88
C VAL A 93 4.48 -12.93 45.10
N ASP A 94 3.61 -11.98 45.43
CA ASP A 94 3.77 -11.21 46.67
C ASP A 94 2.97 -11.88 47.79
N ASN A 95 3.74 -12.32 48.79
CA ASN A 95 3.28 -12.96 50.01
C ASN A 95 2.68 -11.92 50.96
N GLY A 96 1.53 -12.26 51.53
CA GLY A 96 1.24 -11.94 52.92
C GLY A 96 0.22 -10.82 53.16
N THR A 97 -1.02 -11.22 53.47
CA THR A 97 -1.63 -10.87 54.76
C THR A 97 -2.79 -11.81 55.08
N GLU A 98 -2.90 -12.12 56.37
CA GLU A 98 -3.57 -13.25 56.98
C GLU A 98 -5.08 -13.07 57.24
N PHE A 99 -5.72 -14.19 57.64
CA PHE A 99 -7.04 -14.39 58.26
C PHE A 99 -8.29 -14.41 57.34
N HIS A 100 -9.25 -15.34 57.43
CA HIS A 100 -9.60 -16.33 58.46
C HIS A 100 -10.34 -17.55 57.82
N SER A 101 -9.92 -18.75 58.23
CA SER A 101 -10.60 -20.05 58.31
C SER A 101 -11.86 -20.34 57.48
N SER A 102 -11.76 -21.34 56.59
CA SER A 102 -12.60 -22.55 56.69
C SER A 102 -11.92 -23.77 56.04
N LYS A 103 -12.08 -24.88 56.75
CA LYS A 103 -11.28 -26.11 56.77
C LYS A 103 -11.79 -27.11 55.73
N VAL A 104 -10.99 -27.46 54.72
CA VAL A 104 -11.19 -28.69 53.91
C VAL A 104 -9.81 -29.29 53.56
N HIS A 105 -9.77 -30.62 53.64
CA HIS A 105 -8.61 -31.53 53.61
C HIS A 105 -7.62 -31.38 52.44
N PRO A 106 -6.33 -31.74 52.64
CA PRO A 106 -5.33 -31.81 51.58
C PRO A 106 -5.26 -33.22 50.96
N THR A 107 -5.27 -33.29 49.64
CA THR A 107 -4.66 -34.39 48.89
C THR A 107 -3.48 -33.84 48.09
N SER A 108 -2.31 -34.35 48.43
CA SER A 108 -1.00 -34.08 47.84
C SER A 108 -0.95 -34.46 46.36
N ASN A 109 -0.21 -33.65 45.57
CA ASN A 109 0.46 -33.94 44.27
C ASN A 109 0.25 -32.86 43.17
N SER A 110 0.20 -31.56 43.50
CA SER A 110 0.03 -30.48 42.51
C SER A 110 1.26 -29.55 42.34
N ALA A 111 2.28 -29.65 43.17
CA ALA A 111 3.42 -28.72 43.17
C ALA A 111 4.51 -29.03 42.12
N ASP A 112 4.61 -30.26 41.62
CA ASP A 112 5.70 -30.67 40.72
C ASP A 112 5.47 -30.38 39.23
N ILE A 113 4.21 -30.21 38.80
CA ILE A 113 3.90 -29.97 37.37
C ILE A 113 4.28 -28.55 36.92
N ARG A 114 4.28 -27.56 37.82
CA ARG A 114 4.60 -26.16 37.45
C ARG A 114 6.09 -25.89 37.26
N LYS A 115 6.98 -26.67 37.88
CA LYS A 115 8.43 -26.46 37.78
C LYS A 115 9.02 -26.93 36.44
N LEU A 116 8.43 -27.94 35.81
CA LEU A 116 8.91 -28.45 34.51
C LEU A 116 8.70 -27.44 33.37
N SER A 117 7.55 -26.77 33.32
CA SER A 117 7.24 -25.79 32.25
C SER A 117 8.19 -24.57 32.25
N THR A 118 8.71 -24.17 33.42
CA THR A 118 9.68 -23.06 33.51
C THR A 118 11.04 -23.39 32.91
N LEU A 119 11.49 -24.65 32.96
CA LEU A 119 12.80 -25.03 32.41
C LEU A 119 12.78 -25.08 30.87
N ASP A 120 11.67 -25.54 30.29
CA ASP A 120 11.50 -25.57 28.83
C ASP A 120 11.52 -24.16 28.23
N HIS A 121 10.85 -23.20 28.88
CA HIS A 121 10.88 -21.80 28.45
C HIS A 121 12.29 -21.17 28.55
N ILE A 122 13.09 -21.55 29.55
CA ILE A 122 14.48 -21.05 29.67
C ILE A 122 15.34 -21.58 28.51
N SER A 123 15.17 -22.84 28.14
CA SER A 123 15.86 -23.44 26.98
C SER A 123 15.47 -22.76 25.67
N GLU A 124 14.18 -22.48 25.49
CA GLU A 124 13.68 -21.79 24.30
C GLU A 124 14.20 -20.35 24.21
N LEU A 125 14.20 -19.60 25.33
CA LEU A 125 14.78 -18.26 25.38
C LEU A 125 16.28 -18.25 25.06
N SER A 126 17.04 -19.22 25.58
CA SER A 126 18.45 -19.39 25.24
C SER A 126 18.66 -19.65 23.74
N THR A 127 17.80 -20.48 23.14
CA THR A 127 17.83 -20.75 21.69
C THR A 127 17.53 -19.49 20.87
N ILE A 128 16.56 -18.69 21.29
CA ILE A 128 16.21 -17.43 20.63
C ILE A 128 17.36 -16.43 20.73
N LEU A 129 17.99 -16.30 21.90
CA LEU A 129 19.15 -15.42 22.11
C LEU A 129 20.32 -15.81 21.21
N ASN A 130 20.67 -17.10 21.13
CA ASN A 130 21.73 -17.58 20.24
C ASN A 130 21.43 -17.28 18.76
N ARG A 131 20.15 -17.38 18.34
CA ARG A 131 19.74 -17.02 16.97
C ARG A 131 19.83 -15.51 16.72
N LEU A 132 19.50 -14.68 17.72
CA LEU A 132 19.65 -13.23 17.61
C LEU A 132 21.11 -12.83 17.48
N ASP A 133 22.02 -13.44 18.25
CA ASP A 133 23.46 -13.21 18.13
C ASP A 133 23.98 -13.60 16.75
N LEU A 134 23.54 -14.75 16.22
CA LEU A 134 23.90 -15.18 14.86
C LEU A 134 23.43 -14.16 13.81
N LEU A 135 22.17 -13.73 13.88
CA LEU A 135 21.63 -12.71 12.97
C LEU A 135 22.35 -11.36 13.11
N GLU A 136 22.75 -10.97 14.32
CA GLU A 136 23.53 -9.76 14.54
C GLU A 136 24.90 -9.85 13.85
N THR A 137 25.58 -11.01 13.94
CA THR A 137 26.85 -11.23 13.26
C THR A 137 26.69 -11.23 11.73
N GLU A 138 25.65 -11.85 11.20
CA GLU A 138 25.37 -11.87 9.76
C GLU A 138 25.11 -10.45 9.22
N VAL A 139 24.30 -9.65 9.92
CA VAL A 139 24.04 -8.25 9.56
C VAL A 139 25.33 -7.41 9.61
N LYS A 140 26.22 -7.65 10.57
CA LYS A 140 27.54 -6.99 10.63
C LYS A 140 28.40 -7.37 9.42
N CYS A 141 28.45 -8.65 9.05
CA CYS A 141 29.17 -9.14 7.87
C CYS A 141 28.63 -8.51 6.58
N LEU A 142 27.31 -8.55 6.38
CA LEU A 142 26.66 -7.96 5.19
C LEU A 142 26.88 -6.45 5.10
N LYS A 143 26.91 -5.72 6.21
CA LYS A 143 27.24 -4.29 6.23
C LYS A 143 28.69 -4.03 5.80
N ALA A 144 29.63 -4.85 6.28
CA ALA A 144 31.03 -4.76 5.90
C ALA A 144 31.21 -5.03 4.40
N GLU A 145 30.55 -6.06 3.87
CA GLU A 145 30.57 -6.40 2.44
C GLU A 145 29.94 -5.29 1.58
N ASN A 146 28.79 -4.74 1.99
CA ASN A 146 28.17 -3.61 1.28
C ASN A 146 29.09 -2.38 1.27
N SER A 147 29.80 -2.12 2.36
CA SER A 147 30.80 -1.05 2.43
C SER A 147 31.99 -1.31 1.50
N HIS A 148 32.43 -2.56 1.39
CA HIS A 148 33.48 -2.99 0.47
C HIS A 148 33.06 -2.79 -0.99
N LEU A 149 31.90 -3.31 -1.40
CA LEU A 149 31.34 -3.17 -2.74
C LEU A 149 31.13 -1.70 -3.14
N ARG A 150 30.68 -0.85 -2.21
CA ARG A 150 30.56 0.59 -2.46
C ARG A 150 31.92 1.24 -2.72
N SER A 151 32.96 0.80 -2.02
CA SER A 151 34.33 1.29 -2.22
C SER A 151 34.88 0.83 -3.58
N GLU A 152 34.62 -0.42 -3.97
CA GLU A 152 34.97 -0.97 -5.27
C GLU A 152 34.26 -0.21 -6.41
N LEU A 153 32.96 0.06 -6.28
CA LEU A 153 32.21 0.88 -7.25
C LEU A 153 32.78 2.30 -7.39
N LEU A 154 33.27 2.89 -6.30
CA LEU A 154 33.92 4.20 -6.35
C LEU A 154 35.28 4.13 -7.06
N GLN A 155 36.07 3.08 -6.82
CA GLN A 155 37.34 2.85 -7.54
C GLN A 155 37.11 2.63 -9.04
N LEU A 156 36.15 1.78 -9.40
CA LEU A 156 35.78 1.54 -10.79
C LEU A 156 35.30 2.82 -11.47
N ARG A 157 34.47 3.63 -10.80
CA ARG A 157 34.03 4.93 -11.33
C ARG A 157 35.17 5.94 -11.49
N GLY A 158 36.19 5.90 -10.62
CA GLY A 158 37.38 6.75 -10.75
C GLY A 158 38.25 6.44 -11.97
N ASN A 159 38.21 5.19 -12.45
CA ASN A 159 38.95 4.77 -13.63
C ASN A 159 38.28 5.16 -14.96
N PHE A 160 37.02 5.58 -14.93
CA PHE A 160 36.37 6.13 -16.11
C PHE A 160 36.63 7.64 -16.18
N PRO A 161 37.20 8.16 -17.28
CA PRO A 161 37.28 9.60 -17.46
C PRO A 161 35.87 10.18 -17.36
N PRO A 162 35.67 11.30 -16.63
CA PRO A 162 34.37 11.92 -16.51
C PRO A 162 33.83 12.16 -17.91
N LEU A 163 32.68 11.54 -18.22
CA LEU A 163 31.99 11.76 -19.47
C LEU A 163 31.83 13.28 -19.65
N PRO A 164 32.23 13.83 -20.81
CA PRO A 164 32.09 15.25 -21.05
C PRO A 164 30.62 15.64 -20.79
N PRO A 165 30.37 16.74 -20.07
CA PRO A 165 29.01 17.18 -19.80
C PRO A 165 28.26 17.24 -21.12
N PRO A 166 27.01 16.74 -21.19
CA PRO A 166 26.24 16.73 -22.42
C PRO A 166 26.23 18.16 -22.94
N ALA A 167 26.86 18.37 -24.10
CA ALA A 167 27.00 19.67 -24.70
C ALA A 167 25.59 20.26 -24.78
N SER A 168 25.35 21.34 -24.04
CA SER A 168 24.09 22.05 -24.04
C SER A 168 23.91 22.62 -25.45
N ARG A 169 23.27 21.84 -26.34
CA ARG A 169 22.86 22.30 -27.66
C ARG A 169 21.87 23.44 -27.44
N ARG A 170 22.38 24.67 -27.50
CA ARG A 170 21.57 25.86 -27.73
C ARG A 170 20.88 25.67 -29.08
N LEU A 171 19.63 25.21 -29.04
CA LEU A 171 18.72 25.29 -30.17
C LEU A 171 18.37 26.76 -30.36
N SER A 172 19.12 27.44 -31.22
CA SER A 172 18.74 28.74 -31.75
C SER A 172 19.11 28.76 -33.22
N GLU A 173 18.07 28.93 -34.04
CA GLU A 173 18.14 29.62 -35.33
C GLU A 173 18.57 28.82 -36.56
N VAL A 174 17.60 28.15 -37.21
CA VAL A 174 17.48 28.17 -38.68
C VAL A 174 15.99 28.14 -39.06
N VAL A 175 15.43 29.32 -39.35
CA VAL A 175 14.22 29.48 -40.15
C VAL A 175 14.64 30.23 -41.41
N ALA A 176 14.72 29.56 -42.55
CA ALA A 176 14.26 30.07 -43.85
C ALA A 176 14.71 29.18 -45.03
N ALA A 177 13.72 28.95 -45.91
CA ALA A 177 13.82 28.66 -47.34
C ALA A 177 14.12 27.22 -47.81
N GLY A 178 13.21 26.72 -48.65
CA GLY A 178 13.56 25.77 -49.71
C GLY A 178 12.55 24.65 -49.98
N ARG A 179 11.53 24.92 -50.81
CA ARG A 179 10.77 23.88 -51.52
C ARG A 179 11.68 23.15 -52.50
N MET A 180 11.66 21.81 -52.52
CA MET A 180 11.37 20.93 -53.68
C MET A 180 12.03 19.53 -53.59
N THR A 181 11.22 18.55 -53.99
CA THR A 181 11.52 17.24 -54.63
C THR A 181 12.30 16.13 -53.91
N ALA A 182 11.57 15.02 -53.71
CA ALA A 182 11.91 13.62 -54.03
C ALA A 182 13.07 12.87 -53.33
N SER A 183 12.66 11.79 -52.66
CA SER A 183 13.28 10.45 -52.55
C SER A 183 14.56 10.23 -51.73
N CYS A 184 14.59 9.02 -51.15
CA CYS A 184 15.71 8.24 -50.56
C CYS A 184 15.96 8.33 -49.03
N LEU A 185 15.65 7.20 -48.37
CA LEU A 185 16.45 6.45 -47.38
C LEU A 185 16.92 7.12 -46.05
N HIS A 186 16.27 6.69 -44.95
CA HIS A 186 16.86 6.28 -43.65
C HIS A 186 17.64 7.31 -42.78
N PRO A 187 17.89 7.04 -41.48
CA PRO A 187 16.97 7.37 -40.38
C PRO A 187 17.61 8.30 -39.33
N SER A 188 16.84 8.98 -38.48
CA SER A 188 17.41 9.53 -37.23
C SER A 188 16.41 9.85 -36.13
N ASN A 189 16.78 9.37 -34.95
CA ASN A 189 16.75 10.00 -33.62
C ASN A 189 15.48 10.70 -33.15
N VAL A 190 14.80 10.06 -32.19
CA VAL A 190 13.88 10.71 -31.26
C VAL A 190 14.43 10.59 -29.83
N ASP A 191 15.19 11.61 -29.41
CA ASP A 191 15.57 11.82 -28.02
C ASP A 191 14.36 12.33 -27.21
N SER A 192 14.00 11.59 -26.17
CA SER A 192 13.02 11.97 -25.15
C SER A 192 13.70 12.80 -24.06
N ALA A 193 13.21 14.01 -23.82
CA ALA A 193 13.59 14.84 -22.69
C ALA A 193 13.17 14.19 -21.35
N GLY A 194 14.15 13.85 -20.51
CA GLY A 194 13.97 13.42 -19.12
C GLY A 194 14.19 14.56 -18.15
N ALA A 195 13.15 14.94 -17.41
CA ALA A 195 13.24 15.88 -16.29
C ALA A 195 13.94 15.21 -15.11
N SER A 196 15.08 15.78 -14.67
CA SER A 196 15.79 15.36 -13.46
C SER A 196 15.34 16.20 -12.26
N ASN A 197 14.73 15.53 -11.29
CA ASN A 197 14.49 16.06 -9.94
C ASN A 197 15.82 16.12 -9.17
N ARG A 198 16.28 17.33 -8.84
CA ARG A 198 17.33 17.57 -7.84
C ARG A 198 16.75 17.37 -6.44
N ILE A 199 17.15 16.30 -5.76
CA ILE A 199 17.00 16.17 -4.30
C ILE A 199 18.28 16.71 -3.66
N SER A 200 18.17 17.89 -3.05
CA SER A 200 19.21 18.50 -2.24
C SER A 200 19.27 17.80 -0.88
N GLN A 201 20.39 17.14 -0.56
CA GLN A 201 20.66 16.61 0.77
C GLN A 201 21.26 17.72 1.64
N HIS A 202 20.42 18.37 2.45
CA HIS A 202 20.91 19.15 3.59
C HIS A 202 21.16 18.21 4.77
N ASN A 203 22.44 18.07 5.08
CA ASN A 203 22.97 17.45 6.28
C ASN A 203 22.82 18.44 7.45
N VAL A 204 22.00 18.10 8.46
CA VAL A 204 22.02 18.79 9.77
C VAL A 204 22.04 17.74 10.86
N ASN A 205 23.25 17.42 11.29
CA ASN A 205 23.55 16.73 12.53
C ASN A 205 23.33 17.72 13.68
N LYS A 206 22.24 17.59 14.45
CA LYS A 206 22.06 18.31 15.73
C LYS A 206 21.61 17.37 16.84
N HIS A 207 22.60 17.04 17.66
CA HIS A 207 22.50 16.62 19.05
C HIS A 207 21.43 17.42 19.81
N ARG A 208 20.47 16.74 20.46
CA ARG A 208 19.67 17.32 21.54
C ARG A 208 19.63 16.35 22.72
N GLN A 209 20.16 16.87 23.82
CA GLN A 209 20.18 16.28 25.16
C GLN A 209 18.75 16.26 25.74
N ALA A 210 18.45 15.21 26.50
CA ALA A 210 17.21 15.03 27.23
C ALA A 210 17.20 15.85 28.54
N PRO A 211 16.07 16.45 28.94
CA PRO A 211 15.88 16.94 30.30
C PRO A 211 15.23 15.88 31.21
N PRO A 212 15.45 15.96 32.54
CA PRO A 212 15.06 14.94 33.51
C PRO A 212 13.59 15.00 33.92
N SER A 213 13.08 13.81 34.23
CA SER A 213 11.78 13.49 34.82
C SER A 213 11.56 14.15 36.18
N LYS A 214 10.37 14.73 36.40
CA LYS A 214 9.84 15.04 37.72
C LYS A 214 8.60 14.19 37.98
N ASN A 215 8.65 13.44 39.08
CA ASN A 215 7.58 12.67 39.65
C ASN A 215 6.51 13.61 40.24
N ALA A 216 5.25 13.32 40.00
CA ALA A 216 4.15 13.81 40.82
C ALA A 216 3.10 12.71 40.94
N SER A 217 3.02 12.17 42.16
CA SER A 217 1.98 11.33 42.72
C SER A 217 0.69 12.13 42.90
N VAL A 218 -0.44 11.62 42.42
CA VAL A 218 -1.76 12.03 42.91
C VAL A 218 -2.67 10.79 42.97
N ASP A 219 -2.99 10.42 44.22
CA ASP A 219 -4.10 9.58 44.66
C ASP A 219 -5.45 10.18 44.24
N SER A 220 -6.44 9.32 43.93
CA SER A 220 -7.85 9.47 44.34
C SER A 220 -8.72 8.31 43.81
N ASP A 221 -9.10 7.45 44.75
CA ASP A 221 -10.39 6.79 45.00
C ASP A 221 -11.50 6.66 43.92
N ARG A 222 -11.90 5.39 43.69
CA ARG A 222 -13.23 4.70 43.60
C ARG A 222 -14.54 5.52 43.35
N PRO A 223 -15.66 4.92 42.84
CA PRO A 223 -16.13 3.56 43.16
C PRO A 223 -16.65 2.66 42.03
N ASP A 224 -16.82 1.39 42.42
CA ASP A 224 -17.41 0.26 41.72
C ASP A 224 -18.90 0.45 41.37
N VAL A 225 -19.30 -0.08 40.21
CA VAL A 225 -20.67 -0.53 39.97
C VAL A 225 -20.60 -1.95 39.37
N VAL A 226 -21.06 -2.91 40.16
CA VAL A 226 -21.40 -4.27 39.76
C VAL A 226 -22.91 -4.30 39.52
N ILE A 227 -23.37 -5.08 38.52
CA ILE A 227 -24.48 -6.07 38.59
C ILE A 227 -25.05 -6.33 37.17
N ASP A 228 -24.97 -7.61 36.78
CA ASP A 228 -25.88 -8.50 36.00
C ASP A 228 -26.53 -7.98 34.70
N GLY A 229 -26.76 -8.77 33.64
CA GLY A 229 -26.90 -10.21 33.48
C GLY A 229 -28.10 -10.49 32.55
N ALA A 230 -27.93 -11.42 31.61
CA ALA A 230 -28.97 -12.17 30.86
C ALA A 230 -29.76 -11.53 29.68
N ASN A 231 -29.76 -12.31 28.58
CA ASN A 231 -30.86 -12.69 27.68
C ASN A 231 -31.70 -11.63 26.93
N GLY A 232 -31.85 -11.84 25.61
CA GLY A 232 -33.02 -11.32 24.89
C GLY A 232 -32.89 -11.25 23.36
N CYS A 233 -33.12 -12.37 22.68
CA CYS A 233 -33.60 -12.38 21.29
C CYS A 233 -35.01 -11.78 21.25
N SER A 234 -35.28 -10.83 20.34
CA SER A 234 -36.51 -10.83 19.51
C SER A 234 -36.52 -9.69 18.49
N SER A 235 -36.91 -10.09 17.28
CA SER A 235 -37.35 -9.28 16.15
C SER A 235 -38.66 -8.56 16.48
N SER A 236 -38.82 -7.28 16.08
CA SER A 236 -39.86 -6.85 15.13
C SER A 236 -39.95 -5.32 14.97
N ASP A 237 -40.45 -4.94 13.78
CA ASP A 237 -41.29 -3.78 13.46
C ASP A 237 -40.69 -2.40 13.11
N PHE A 238 -40.66 -2.18 11.79
CA PHE A 238 -41.36 -1.11 11.06
C PHE A 238 -41.73 0.16 11.86
N ALA A 239 -40.99 1.24 11.60
CA ALA A 239 -41.58 2.57 11.54
C ALA A 239 -40.86 3.42 10.49
N SER A 240 -41.62 3.77 9.45
CA SER A 240 -41.32 4.75 8.43
C SER A 240 -40.94 6.09 9.04
N GLY A 241 -39.80 6.64 8.61
CA GLY A 241 -39.38 7.99 8.91
C GLY A 241 -38.72 8.63 7.70
N CYS A 242 -39.53 9.25 6.85
CA CYS A 242 -39.13 10.00 5.66
C CYS A 242 -38.43 11.31 6.07
N GLY A 243 -37.22 11.23 6.61
CA GLY A 243 -36.42 12.39 6.97
C GLY A 243 -35.63 12.91 5.77
N GLY A 244 -36.25 13.75 4.94
CA GLY A 244 -35.58 14.56 3.93
C GLY A 244 -34.67 15.60 4.58
N GLY A 245 -33.55 15.17 5.14
CA GLY A 245 -32.50 16.04 5.66
C GLY A 245 -31.62 16.51 4.51
N THR A 246 -31.86 17.75 4.04
CA THR A 246 -30.90 18.50 3.24
C THR A 246 -29.60 18.61 4.03
N SER A 247 -28.66 17.71 3.74
CA SER A 247 -27.32 17.76 4.35
C SER A 247 -26.67 19.12 4.05
N PRO A 248 -26.06 19.77 5.05
CA PRO A 248 -25.26 20.97 4.85
C PRO A 248 -24.20 20.67 3.80
N MET A 249 -24.13 21.49 2.75
CA MET A 249 -23.09 21.33 1.75
C MET A 249 -21.73 21.61 2.41
N ASP A 250 -20.89 20.57 2.52
CA ASP A 250 -19.48 20.65 2.87
C ASP A 250 -18.76 21.51 1.79
N ILE A 251 -18.74 22.82 2.01
CA ILE A 251 -17.89 23.78 1.30
C ILE A 251 -16.66 23.97 2.20
N THR A 252 -15.47 23.65 1.69
CA THR A 252 -14.22 23.92 2.41
C THR A 252 -13.99 25.44 2.49
N GLU A 253 -13.18 25.90 3.44
CA GLU A 253 -12.86 27.34 3.62
C GLU A 253 -12.32 28.04 2.36
N ASP A 254 -11.81 27.27 1.38
CA ASP A 254 -11.33 27.75 0.07
C ASP A 254 -12.45 27.90 -1.00
N GLY A 255 -13.71 27.65 -0.65
CA GLY A 255 -14.86 27.73 -1.57
C GLY A 255 -15.07 26.51 -2.47
N PHE A 256 -14.29 25.44 -2.29
CA PHE A 256 -14.42 24.21 -3.07
C PHE A 256 -15.34 23.19 -2.38
N LYS A 257 -16.22 22.56 -3.15
CA LYS A 257 -17.17 21.58 -2.63
C LYS A 257 -16.56 20.19 -2.70
N VAL A 258 -16.44 19.51 -1.55
CA VAL A 258 -15.86 18.16 -1.49
C VAL A 258 -16.82 17.16 -2.15
N VAL A 259 -16.46 16.70 -3.34
CA VAL A 259 -17.19 15.62 -4.02
C VAL A 259 -16.85 14.30 -3.33
N LYS A 260 -17.70 13.88 -2.38
CA LYS A 260 -17.67 12.49 -1.87
C LYS A 260 -17.99 11.56 -3.03
N TYR A 261 -17.00 10.81 -3.51
CA TYR A 261 -17.24 9.74 -4.46
C TYR A 261 -18.14 8.70 -3.80
N ARG A 262 -19.42 8.69 -4.19
CA ARG A 262 -20.37 7.66 -3.80
C ARG A 262 -19.84 6.32 -4.31
N ARG A 263 -19.29 5.49 -3.42
CA ARG A 263 -18.98 4.09 -3.75
C ARG A 263 -20.28 3.44 -4.18
N ARG A 264 -20.30 2.86 -5.39
CA ARG A 264 -21.38 1.96 -5.77
C ARG A 264 -21.31 0.75 -4.85
N GLU A 265 -22.44 0.43 -4.24
CA GLU A 265 -22.64 -0.87 -3.60
C GLU A 265 -22.38 -1.97 -4.63
N THR A 266 -21.78 -3.07 -4.16
CA THR A 266 -21.57 -4.26 -5.00
C THR A 266 -22.92 -4.81 -5.41
N ALA A 267 -23.12 -5.04 -6.71
CA ALA A 267 -24.37 -5.59 -7.21
C ALA A 267 -24.63 -6.98 -6.61
N SER A 268 -25.80 -7.15 -6.00
CA SER A 268 -26.28 -8.45 -5.54
C SER A 268 -26.71 -9.31 -6.73
N SER A 269 -26.34 -10.59 -6.71
CA SER A 269 -26.76 -11.56 -7.74
C SER A 269 -28.03 -12.28 -7.29
N GLY A 270 -29.01 -12.41 -8.20
CA GLY A 270 -30.21 -13.20 -7.94
C GLY A 270 -29.92 -14.70 -7.88
N THR A 271 -30.49 -15.40 -6.91
CA THR A 271 -30.30 -16.85 -6.69
C THR A 271 -31.53 -17.69 -7.08
N LEU A 272 -32.59 -17.05 -7.60
CA LEU A 272 -33.86 -17.69 -7.92
C LEU A 272 -33.73 -18.60 -9.16
N LYS A 273 -33.87 -19.91 -8.95
CA LYS A 273 -33.74 -20.93 -10.02
C LYS A 273 -35.03 -21.19 -10.81
N LEU A 274 -36.20 -20.74 -10.32
CA LEU A 274 -37.52 -21.14 -10.83
C LEU A 274 -38.29 -19.99 -11.53
N SER A 275 -37.59 -19.04 -12.13
CA SER A 275 -38.25 -17.91 -12.81
C SER A 275 -38.35 -18.11 -14.32
N MET A 276 -39.44 -17.64 -14.95
CA MET A 276 -39.56 -17.57 -16.41
C MET A 276 -38.59 -16.55 -17.03
N VAL A 277 -37.98 -15.68 -16.22
CA VAL A 277 -37.01 -14.68 -16.66
C VAL A 277 -35.63 -15.33 -16.77
N LYS A 278 -35.09 -15.38 -17.98
CA LYS A 278 -33.73 -15.89 -18.24
C LYS A 278 -32.71 -14.78 -18.03
N ALA A 279 -31.78 -14.98 -17.10
CA ALA A 279 -30.62 -14.10 -16.98
C ALA A 279 -29.67 -14.31 -18.16
N VAL A 280 -29.09 -13.23 -18.68
CA VAL A 280 -28.01 -13.33 -19.67
C VAL A 280 -26.79 -13.93 -18.96
N PRO A 281 -26.25 -15.07 -19.44
CA PRO A 281 -25.06 -15.64 -18.84
C PRO A 281 -23.93 -14.61 -18.91
N ARG A 282 -23.22 -14.43 -17.80
CA ARG A 282 -22.06 -13.54 -17.78
C ARG A 282 -21.04 -14.09 -18.77
N LYS A 283 -20.57 -13.23 -19.68
CA LYS A 283 -19.44 -13.57 -20.54
C LYS A 283 -18.27 -13.98 -19.63
N PRO A 284 -17.62 -15.13 -19.87
CA PRO A 284 -16.47 -15.53 -19.08
C PRO A 284 -15.46 -14.37 -19.07
N ILE A 285 -15.01 -14.00 -17.89
CA ILE A 285 -14.06 -12.91 -17.70
C ILE A 285 -12.72 -13.44 -18.18
N SER A 286 -12.26 -12.97 -19.34
CA SER A 286 -10.91 -13.25 -19.77
C SER A 286 -9.93 -12.49 -18.87
N LYS A 287 -8.90 -13.18 -18.38
CA LYS A 287 -7.78 -12.56 -17.69
C LYS A 287 -6.68 -12.31 -18.71
N THR A 288 -5.89 -11.27 -18.44
CA THR A 288 -4.80 -10.90 -19.34
C THR A 288 -3.47 -10.84 -18.61
N LEU A 289 -2.42 -11.27 -19.31
CA LEU A 289 -1.04 -11.30 -18.84
C LEU A 289 -0.21 -10.42 -19.77
N PHE A 290 0.55 -9.53 -19.17
CA PHE A 290 1.55 -8.73 -19.87
C PHE A 290 2.91 -9.40 -19.72
N VAL A 291 3.61 -9.60 -20.82
CA VAL A 291 4.96 -10.19 -20.86
C VAL A 291 5.88 -9.23 -21.59
N ALA A 292 7.05 -8.96 -21.02
CA ALA A 292 8.04 -8.03 -21.56
C ALA A 292 9.46 -8.56 -21.41
N ARG A 293 10.42 -7.84 -22.02
CA ARG A 293 11.85 -8.17 -22.09
C ARG A 293 12.16 -9.47 -22.84
N LEU A 294 11.28 -9.85 -23.77
CA LEU A 294 11.60 -10.89 -24.74
C LEU A 294 12.53 -10.34 -25.83
N ASP A 295 13.22 -11.22 -26.55
CA ASP A 295 14.07 -10.84 -27.66
C ASP A 295 13.26 -10.02 -28.69
N PRO A 296 13.79 -8.92 -29.24
CA PRO A 296 13.04 -8.09 -30.18
C PRO A 296 12.60 -8.84 -31.45
N ARG A 297 13.33 -9.91 -31.83
CA ARG A 297 13.01 -10.77 -32.97
C ARG A 297 11.93 -11.80 -32.68
N THR A 298 11.55 -12.02 -31.42
CA THR A 298 10.47 -12.94 -31.05
C THR A 298 9.18 -12.56 -31.76
N SER A 299 8.61 -13.51 -32.49
CA SER A 299 7.35 -13.39 -33.22
C SER A 299 6.15 -13.82 -32.35
N ILE A 300 4.93 -13.65 -32.84
CA ILE A 300 3.73 -14.12 -32.13
C ILE A 300 3.66 -15.64 -32.15
N GLU A 301 4.16 -16.24 -33.21
CA GLU A 301 4.23 -17.67 -33.47
C GLU A 301 5.18 -18.33 -32.48
N ASP A 302 6.37 -17.76 -32.25
CA ASP A 302 7.33 -18.26 -31.26
C ASP A 302 6.72 -18.33 -29.85
N VAL A 303 5.97 -17.30 -29.47
CA VAL A 303 5.28 -17.27 -28.16
C VAL A 303 4.17 -18.32 -28.13
N LYS A 304 3.40 -18.51 -29.21
CA LYS A 304 2.37 -19.56 -29.25
C LYS A 304 2.98 -20.96 -29.18
N ASP A 305 4.10 -21.20 -29.84
CA ASP A 305 4.80 -22.48 -29.83
C ASP A 305 5.39 -22.79 -28.46
N LEU A 306 5.96 -21.80 -27.78
CA LEU A 306 6.39 -21.91 -26.38
C LEU A 306 5.23 -22.31 -25.44
N LEU A 307 4.05 -21.74 -25.69
CA LEU A 307 2.88 -21.94 -24.81
C LEU A 307 2.09 -23.22 -25.11
N LYS A 308 2.22 -23.78 -26.31
CA LYS A 308 1.51 -24.99 -26.74
C LYS A 308 1.60 -26.17 -25.76
N PRO A 309 2.79 -26.58 -25.23
CA PRO A 309 2.87 -27.67 -24.26
C PRO A 309 2.22 -27.35 -22.90
N VAL A 310 2.13 -26.08 -22.53
CA VAL A 310 1.58 -25.62 -21.24
C VAL A 310 0.05 -25.50 -21.30
N LEU A 311 -0.46 -25.03 -22.43
CA LEU A 311 -1.88 -24.75 -22.63
C LEU A 311 -2.69 -25.98 -23.10
N GLY A 312 -2.05 -26.96 -23.75
CA GLY A 312 -2.75 -28.08 -24.36
C GLY A 312 -3.73 -27.59 -25.44
N ASP A 313 -5.02 -27.91 -25.28
CA ASP A 313 -6.09 -27.50 -26.20
C ASP A 313 -6.67 -26.10 -25.91
N LYS A 314 -6.13 -25.39 -24.91
CA LYS A 314 -6.65 -24.08 -24.50
C LYS A 314 -6.25 -23.00 -25.50
N THR A 315 -7.20 -22.13 -25.81
CA THR A 315 -6.96 -21.02 -26.74
C THR A 315 -6.52 -19.76 -25.99
N VAL A 316 -5.41 -19.18 -26.42
CA VAL A 316 -4.90 -17.91 -25.90
C VAL A 316 -4.70 -16.95 -27.07
N GLN A 317 -5.28 -15.76 -26.93
CA GLN A 317 -5.06 -14.69 -27.88
C GLN A 317 -3.76 -13.99 -27.50
N CYS A 318 -2.78 -14.04 -28.39
CA CYS A 318 -1.47 -13.40 -28.24
C CYS A 318 -1.38 -12.21 -29.20
N VAL A 319 -0.97 -11.05 -28.68
CA VAL A 319 -0.84 -9.81 -29.44
C VAL A 319 0.52 -9.19 -29.12
N LYS A 320 1.33 -8.91 -30.15
CA LYS A 320 2.60 -8.19 -30.00
C LYS A 320 2.32 -6.70 -29.82
N LEU A 321 2.94 -6.10 -28.81
CA LEU A 321 2.76 -4.70 -28.46
C LEU A 321 3.87 -3.85 -29.04
N ARG A 322 3.52 -2.63 -29.45
CA ARG A 322 4.46 -1.62 -29.88
C ARG A 322 5.19 -1.07 -28.65
N THR A 323 6.47 -1.35 -28.55
CA THR A 323 7.34 -0.88 -27.47
C THR A 323 7.97 0.46 -27.83
N LYS A 324 8.35 1.23 -26.80
CA LYS A 324 9.11 2.48 -27.00
C LYS A 324 10.55 2.21 -27.47
N TYR A 325 11.11 1.09 -27.02
CA TYR A 325 12.47 0.66 -27.32
C TYR A 325 12.42 -0.59 -28.20
N ASP A 326 13.28 -0.62 -29.21
CA ASP A 326 13.49 -1.75 -30.13
C ASP A 326 14.41 -2.83 -29.54
N SER A 327 14.95 -2.61 -28.35
CA SER A 327 15.82 -3.56 -27.64
C SER A 327 15.09 -4.75 -27.04
N TYR A 328 13.75 -4.74 -27.04
CA TYR A 328 12.95 -5.86 -26.55
C TYR A 328 11.55 -5.89 -27.18
N ALA A 329 10.93 -7.07 -27.16
CA ALA A 329 9.53 -7.26 -27.49
C ALA A 329 8.66 -7.35 -26.23
N SER A 330 7.40 -6.96 -26.37
CA SER A 330 6.37 -7.15 -25.33
C SER A 330 5.10 -7.70 -25.95
N PHE A 331 4.38 -8.51 -25.19
CA PHE A 331 3.21 -9.23 -25.63
C PHE A 331 2.09 -9.09 -24.61
N HIS A 332 0.87 -9.03 -25.13
CA HIS A 332 -0.36 -9.10 -24.38
C HIS A 332 -1.03 -10.44 -24.68
N LEU A 333 -1.23 -11.24 -23.64
CA LEU A 333 -1.87 -12.54 -23.70
C LEU A 333 -3.21 -12.44 -23.02
N SER A 334 -4.28 -12.90 -23.66
CA SER A 334 -5.59 -13.02 -23.04
C SER A 334 -6.15 -14.42 -23.22
N GLY A 335 -6.63 -15.00 -22.12
CA GLY A 335 -7.17 -16.35 -22.06
C GLY A 335 -8.26 -16.47 -21.01
N ASP A 336 -8.81 -17.68 -20.89
CA ASP A 336 -9.68 -18.04 -19.77
C ASP A 336 -8.89 -18.13 -18.44
N ASP A 337 -9.62 -18.36 -17.35
CA ASP A 337 -9.01 -18.39 -16.02
C ASP A 337 -8.02 -19.54 -15.85
N GLU A 338 -8.29 -20.68 -16.48
CA GLU A 338 -7.43 -21.85 -16.40
C GLU A 338 -6.15 -21.69 -17.22
N ALA A 339 -6.23 -21.13 -18.43
CA ALA A 339 -5.06 -20.77 -19.23
C ALA A 339 -4.24 -19.72 -18.49
N PHE A 340 -4.89 -18.72 -17.89
CA PHE A 340 -4.20 -17.69 -17.12
C PHE A 340 -3.43 -18.28 -15.92
N ALA A 341 -4.03 -19.21 -15.18
CA ALA A 341 -3.36 -19.88 -14.07
C ALA A 341 -2.10 -20.62 -14.52
N ALA A 342 -2.14 -21.29 -15.68
CA ALA A 342 -0.99 -21.97 -16.26
C ALA A 342 0.09 -20.99 -16.75
N LEU A 343 -0.31 -19.88 -17.38
CA LEU A 343 0.60 -18.83 -17.88
C LEU A 343 1.26 -18.02 -16.77
N ASN A 344 0.62 -17.92 -15.60
CA ASN A 344 1.12 -17.17 -14.46
C ASN A 344 2.11 -17.99 -13.59
N SER A 345 2.86 -18.89 -14.22
CA SER A 345 3.95 -19.63 -13.60
C SER A 345 5.30 -19.13 -14.13
N PRO A 346 6.32 -18.92 -13.27
CA PRO A 346 7.64 -18.47 -13.71
C PRO A 346 8.35 -19.47 -14.62
N ASP A 347 8.05 -20.76 -14.51
CA ASP A 347 8.72 -21.84 -15.26
C ASP A 347 8.38 -21.83 -16.77
N VAL A 348 7.34 -21.08 -17.16
CA VAL A 348 6.88 -20.96 -18.55
C VAL A 348 7.73 -19.96 -19.34
N TRP A 349 8.35 -19.00 -18.67
CA TRP A 349 8.98 -17.85 -19.30
C TRP A 349 10.51 -17.97 -19.31
N PRO A 350 11.20 -17.55 -20.39
CA PRO A 350 12.65 -17.60 -20.44
C PRO A 350 13.27 -16.63 -19.42
N GLU A 351 14.47 -16.96 -18.96
CA GLU A 351 15.20 -16.19 -17.95
C GLU A 351 15.33 -14.71 -18.34
N GLY A 352 15.09 -13.81 -17.39
CA GLY A 352 15.16 -12.36 -17.60
C GLY A 352 13.87 -11.72 -18.15
N SER A 353 12.87 -12.53 -18.51
CA SER A 353 11.54 -12.04 -18.88
C SER A 353 10.80 -11.46 -17.67
N ILE A 354 9.93 -10.49 -17.92
CA ILE A 354 9.03 -9.93 -16.90
C ILE A 354 7.60 -10.24 -17.30
N PHE A 355 6.82 -10.81 -16.39
CA PHE A 355 5.39 -11.03 -16.60
C PHE A 355 4.57 -10.62 -15.37
N HIS A 356 3.38 -10.07 -15.60
CA HIS A 356 2.42 -9.75 -14.54
C HIS A 356 1.00 -9.66 -15.08
N GLN A 357 0.01 -9.82 -14.21
CA GLN A 357 -1.40 -9.62 -14.56
C GLN A 357 -1.63 -8.19 -15.06
N PHE A 358 -2.43 -8.04 -16.10
CA PHE A 358 -2.82 -6.76 -16.66
C PHE A 358 -4.32 -6.54 -16.42
N PHE A 359 -4.69 -5.40 -15.84
CA PHE A 359 -6.08 -5.08 -15.47
C PHE A 359 -6.72 -4.04 -16.39
N VAL A 360 -5.94 -3.46 -17.29
CA VAL A 360 -6.39 -2.38 -18.18
C VAL A 360 -6.85 -3.00 -19.48
N LYS A 361 -7.87 -2.40 -20.11
CA LYS A 361 -8.24 -2.77 -21.48
C LYS A 361 -7.07 -2.45 -22.40
N LEU A 362 -6.74 -3.38 -23.30
CA LEU A 362 -5.71 -3.15 -24.29
C LEU A 362 -6.12 -1.97 -25.18
N ASP A 363 -5.23 -1.00 -25.31
CA ASP A 363 -5.37 0.11 -26.24
C ASP A 363 -4.94 -0.38 -27.62
N GLU A 364 -5.89 -0.45 -28.55
CA GLU A 364 -5.68 -0.96 -29.91
C GLU A 364 -4.58 -0.19 -30.66
N SER A 365 -4.35 1.09 -30.32
CA SER A 365 -3.29 1.90 -30.92
C SER A 365 -1.86 1.39 -30.60
N ARG A 366 -1.73 0.53 -29.59
CA ARG A 366 -0.46 -0.09 -29.16
C ARG A 366 -0.24 -1.46 -29.75
N VAL A 367 -1.19 -1.99 -30.50
CA VAL A 367 -1.05 -3.28 -31.16
C VAL A 367 -0.18 -3.09 -32.40
N VAL A 368 0.85 -3.92 -32.54
CA VAL A 368 1.54 -4.02 -33.83
C VAL A 368 0.60 -4.78 -34.75
N GLU A 369 -0.07 -4.07 -35.65
CA GLU A 369 -0.83 -4.70 -36.72
C GLU A 369 0.16 -5.57 -37.50
N ALA A 370 -0.16 -6.86 -37.65
CA ALA A 370 0.57 -7.72 -38.56
C ALA A 370 0.49 -7.06 -39.93
N GLN A 371 1.62 -6.50 -40.40
CA GLN A 371 1.70 -6.02 -41.77
C GLN A 371 1.43 -7.24 -42.65
N ASN A 372 0.22 -7.29 -43.21
CA ASN A 372 -0.10 -8.20 -44.30
C ASN A 372 0.76 -7.75 -45.48
N ASP A 373 2.02 -8.19 -45.51
CA ASP A 373 2.89 -8.11 -46.68
C ASP A 373 2.40 -9.10 -47.74
N SER A 374 1.15 -8.91 -48.18
CA SER A 374 0.67 -9.39 -49.47
C SER A 374 1.18 -8.41 -50.53
N HIS A 375 2.50 -8.32 -50.72
CA HIS A 375 3.05 -7.84 -51.96
C HIS A 375 2.82 -8.94 -52.99
N GLY A 376 1.75 -8.76 -53.77
CA GLY A 376 1.45 -9.58 -54.93
C GLY A 376 2.66 -9.62 -55.86
N HIS A 377 3.08 -10.84 -56.19
CA HIS A 377 4.01 -11.10 -57.28
C HIS A 377 3.25 -11.38 -58.56
#